data_AF-A0AAE0LNB4-F1
#
_entry.id   AF-A0AAE0LNB4-F1
#
_cell.length_a   1.000
_cell.length_b   1.000
_cell.length_c   1.000
_cell.angle_alpha   90.00
_cell.angle_beta   90.00
_cell.angle_gamma   90.00
#
_symmetry.space_group_name_H-M   'P 1'
#
loop_
_entity.id
_entity.type
_entity.pdbx_description
1 polymer ?
#
loop_
_entity_poly.entity_id
_entity_poly.type
_entity_poly.pdbx_seq_one_letter_code
_entity_poly.pdbx_strand_id
1 'polypeptide(L)'
;MGGCLSRRKADVLAEDHLSSREPKPEPPRFSACSILFNAGIPALIWLEDALAYYGVPTMVFELFLLVPDVDAAARVLKSSGYQKREPSLALRPICQFDNLYAAVRTENQHPPTTDAEATSQSPEVKPTRVILLPAKEWFHELPSAPEDMEDWLPTLPQLLAALIAKWLSLEEGERDLRLRIAVLLGYIYAGLDNVKLPGFEQQLPQQLRAFHMDRVQGRINLADLGTFRCQQHYLHPRNEQP
;
A
#
# COMPACT_ATOMS: atom_id res chain seq x y z
N MET A 1 -54.01 73.56 0.09
CA MET A 1 -54.56 73.07 -1.18
C MET A 1 -53.62 71.99 -1.71
N GLY A 2 -54.16 70.79 -1.97
CA GLY A 2 -53.64 69.65 -2.77
C GLY A 2 -52.21 69.15 -2.51
N GLY A 3 -51.91 67.87 -2.29
CA GLY A 3 -52.60 66.64 -2.72
C GLY A 3 -51.86 65.96 -3.87
N CYS A 4 -51.77 64.63 -3.79
CA CYS A 4 -51.33 63.63 -4.80
C CYS A 4 -49.81 63.40 -4.97
N LEU A 5 -49.22 62.23 -4.63
CA LEU A 5 -49.48 60.80 -4.91
C LEU A 5 -48.80 60.24 -6.18
N SER A 6 -47.99 59.21 -5.91
CA SER A 6 -47.86 57.95 -6.66
C SER A 6 -46.84 57.86 -7.81
N ARG A 7 -45.85 56.97 -7.66
CA ARG A 7 -45.96 55.55 -8.07
C ARG A 7 -44.68 54.74 -7.78
N ARG A 8 -44.86 53.58 -7.10
CA ARG A 8 -44.36 52.20 -7.38
C ARG A 8 -42.82 51.98 -7.45
N LYS A 9 -42.19 50.91 -6.97
CA LYS A 9 -42.50 49.59 -6.37
C LYS A 9 -41.15 49.11 -5.78
N ALA A 10 -41.07 48.70 -4.52
CA ALA A 10 -40.99 47.30 -4.04
C ALA A 10 -39.66 46.56 -4.36
N ASP A 11 -38.95 46.23 -3.27
CA ASP A 11 -38.20 45.00 -2.91
C ASP A 11 -37.48 44.21 -4.04
N VAL A 12 -36.25 43.74 -3.87
CA VAL A 12 -35.89 42.61 -2.99
C VAL A 12 -34.36 42.56 -2.82
N LEU A 13 -33.95 42.26 -1.57
CA LEU A 13 -32.60 41.90 -1.13
C LEU A 13 -32.04 40.70 -1.88
N ALA A 14 -30.79 40.77 -2.35
CA ALA A 14 -30.00 39.58 -2.65
C ALA A 14 -28.76 39.63 -1.75
N GLU A 15 -28.85 38.87 -0.65
CA GLU A 15 -27.67 38.41 0.07
C GLU A 15 -26.96 37.38 -0.80
N ASP A 16 -25.74 37.71 -1.25
CA ASP A 16 -24.82 36.74 -1.84
C ASP A 16 -24.32 35.82 -0.73
N HIS A 17 -25.00 34.69 -0.56
CA HIS A 17 -24.47 33.54 0.15
C HIS A 17 -23.30 32.97 -0.65
N LEU A 18 -22.10 33.40 -0.29
CA LEU A 18 -20.84 32.76 -0.63
C LEU A 18 -20.81 31.35 0.00
N SER A 19 -21.41 30.39 -0.69
CA SER A 19 -21.33 28.97 -0.34
C SER A 19 -19.92 28.47 -0.66
N SER A 20 -19.03 28.58 0.34
CA SER A 20 -17.70 28.01 0.34
C SER A 20 -17.84 26.48 0.34
N ARG A 21 -17.87 25.85 -0.84
CA ARG A 21 -17.72 24.40 -0.98
C ARG A 21 -16.27 24.05 -0.70
N GLU A 22 -15.95 23.84 0.57
CA GLU A 22 -14.69 23.19 0.93
C GLU A 22 -14.70 21.77 0.35
N PRO A 23 -13.67 21.36 -0.41
CA PRO A 23 -13.54 19.97 -0.82
C PRO A 23 -13.44 19.11 0.43
N LYS A 24 -14.34 18.13 0.58
CA LYS A 24 -14.24 17.15 1.67
C LYS A 24 -12.84 16.54 1.62
N PRO A 25 -12.05 16.57 2.71
CA PRO A 25 -10.74 15.96 2.71
C PRO A 25 -10.92 14.47 2.42
N GLU A 26 -10.22 14.00 1.40
CA GLU A 26 -10.16 12.57 1.13
C GLU A 26 -9.56 11.86 2.35
N PRO A 27 -9.97 10.60 2.60
CA PRO A 27 -9.37 9.83 3.67
C PRO A 27 -7.84 9.79 3.44
N PRO A 28 -7.02 10.12 4.47
CA PRO A 28 -5.57 10.01 4.40
C PRO A 28 -5.15 8.65 3.84
N ARG A 29 -4.01 8.56 3.15
CA ARG A 29 -3.52 7.30 2.53
C ARG A 29 -3.60 6.10 3.49
N PHE A 30 -3.28 6.31 4.75
CA PHE A 30 -3.27 5.29 5.81
C PHE A 30 -4.57 5.20 6.62
N SER A 31 -5.71 5.70 6.12
CA SER A 31 -7.00 5.65 6.82
C SER A 31 -7.43 4.23 7.16
N ALA A 32 -7.09 3.25 6.30
CA ALA A 32 -7.35 1.85 6.55
C ALA A 32 -6.59 1.34 7.78
N CYS A 33 -5.37 1.83 8.04
CA CYS A 33 -4.62 1.50 9.24
C CYS A 33 -5.36 1.97 10.50
N SER A 34 -5.83 3.23 10.52
CA SER A 34 -6.63 3.75 11.65
C SER A 34 -7.92 2.97 11.87
N ILE A 35 -8.61 2.58 10.79
CA ILE A 35 -9.84 1.79 10.88
C ILE A 35 -9.58 0.41 11.50
N LEU A 36 -8.53 -0.28 11.05
CA LEU A 36 -8.16 -1.59 11.59
C LEU A 36 -7.68 -1.49 13.04
N PHE A 37 -6.85 -0.50 13.34
CA PHE A 37 -6.37 -0.19 14.70
C PHE A 37 -7.54 0.01 15.68
N ASN A 38 -8.51 0.85 15.32
CA ASN A 38 -9.69 1.13 16.16
C ASN A 38 -10.59 -0.10 16.34
N ALA A 39 -10.52 -1.08 15.44
CA ALA A 39 -11.21 -2.37 15.56
C ALA A 39 -10.39 -3.42 16.33
N GLY A 40 -9.22 -3.06 16.86
CA GLY A 40 -8.32 -3.98 17.57
C GLY A 40 -7.58 -4.95 16.65
N ILE A 41 -7.52 -4.67 15.34
CA ILE A 41 -6.79 -5.50 14.36
C ILE A 41 -5.42 -4.87 14.11
N PRO A 42 -4.31 -5.53 14.52
CA PRO A 42 -2.98 -5.06 14.19
C PRO A 42 -2.76 -5.14 12.67
N ALA A 43 -2.15 -4.09 12.12
CA ALA A 43 -1.83 -3.99 10.71
C ALA A 43 -0.46 -3.34 10.53
N LEU A 44 0.29 -3.79 9.53
CA LEU A 44 1.62 -3.29 9.21
C LEU A 44 1.69 -2.88 7.75
N ILE A 45 2.14 -1.66 7.50
CA ILE A 45 2.41 -1.09 6.17
C ILE A 45 3.54 -1.89 5.54
N TRP A 46 3.33 -2.31 4.29
CA TRP A 46 4.18 -3.27 3.60
C TRP A 46 4.55 -2.82 2.18
N LEU A 47 5.49 -3.56 1.58
CA LEU A 47 6.00 -3.35 0.20
C LEU A 47 6.39 -1.89 -0.08
N GLU A 48 5.85 -1.26 -1.13
CA GLU A 48 6.32 0.01 -1.65
C GLU A 48 6.26 1.16 -0.63
N ASP A 49 5.22 1.23 0.19
CA ASP A 49 5.12 2.26 1.25
C ASP A 49 6.19 2.06 2.33
N ALA A 50 6.48 0.83 2.71
CA ALA A 50 7.56 0.53 3.65
C ALA A 50 8.93 0.88 3.06
N LEU A 51 9.15 0.61 1.77
CA LEU A 51 10.39 1.00 1.08
C LEU A 51 10.52 2.53 1.00
N ALA A 52 9.44 3.23 0.65
CA ALA A 52 9.42 4.68 0.57
C ALA A 52 9.73 5.35 1.92
N TYR A 53 9.24 4.77 3.03
CA TYR A 53 9.58 5.22 4.38
C TYR A 53 11.09 5.18 4.66
N TYR A 54 11.80 4.15 4.18
CA TYR A 54 13.25 4.04 4.29
C TYR A 54 14.03 4.92 3.31
N GLY A 55 13.36 5.76 2.51
CA GLY A 55 13.99 6.68 1.56
C GLY A 55 14.30 6.07 0.19
N VAL A 56 13.79 4.88 -0.10
CA VAL A 56 13.91 4.30 -1.45
C VAL A 56 13.04 5.12 -2.42
N PRO A 57 13.60 5.62 -3.55
CA PRO A 57 12.82 6.35 -4.55
C PRO A 57 11.94 5.39 -5.36
N THR A 58 10.81 4.99 -4.79
CA THR A 58 9.81 4.12 -5.41
C THR A 58 8.48 4.86 -5.60
N MET A 59 7.73 4.46 -6.62
CA MET A 59 6.34 4.91 -6.77
C MET A 59 5.43 4.05 -5.90
N VAL A 60 4.57 4.70 -5.12
CA VAL A 60 3.55 4.03 -4.30
C VAL A 60 2.21 4.05 -5.03
N PHE A 61 1.64 2.87 -5.26
CA PHE A 61 0.37 2.72 -5.97
C PHE A 61 -0.71 2.30 -4.98
N GLU A 62 -0.91 1.00 -4.82
CA GLU A 62 -1.72 0.39 -3.77
C GLU A 62 -1.01 0.46 -2.40
N LEU A 63 -1.79 0.54 -1.33
CA LEU A 63 -1.33 0.38 0.04
C LEU A 63 -1.40 -1.10 0.42
N PHE A 64 -0.27 -1.72 0.72
CA PHE A 64 -0.22 -3.12 1.15
C PHE A 64 -0.18 -3.18 2.67
N LEU A 65 -1.07 -3.96 3.27
CA LEU A 65 -1.13 -4.15 4.71
C LEU A 65 -1.00 -5.63 5.06
N LEU A 66 -0.01 -5.97 5.89
CA LEU A 66 0.00 -7.27 6.55
C LEU A 66 -1.03 -7.25 7.69
N VAL A 67 -1.85 -8.29 7.76
CA VAL A 67 -2.86 -8.48 8.81
C VAL A 67 -2.84 -9.93 9.32
N PRO A 68 -3.28 -10.20 10.57
CA PRO A 68 -3.29 -11.56 11.11
C PRO A 68 -4.37 -12.43 10.44
N ASP A 69 -5.54 -11.86 10.15
CA ASP A 69 -6.68 -12.51 9.49
C ASP A 69 -7.25 -11.56 8.43
N VAL A 70 -7.10 -11.95 7.17
CA VAL A 70 -7.54 -11.19 6.01
C VAL A 70 -9.06 -11.04 5.97
N ASP A 71 -9.80 -12.07 6.33
CA ASP A 71 -11.27 -12.06 6.29
C ASP A 71 -11.83 -11.16 7.40
N ALA A 72 -11.25 -11.20 8.59
CA ALA A 72 -11.60 -10.30 9.68
C ALA A 72 -11.34 -8.84 9.33
N ALA A 73 -10.14 -8.53 8.83
CA ALA A 73 -9.77 -7.18 8.39
C ALA A 73 -10.67 -6.70 7.23
N ALA A 74 -10.96 -7.58 6.25
CA ALA A 74 -11.85 -7.26 5.15
C ALA A 74 -13.28 -6.94 5.61
N ARG A 75 -13.82 -7.66 6.61
CA ARG A 75 -15.14 -7.34 7.19
C ARG A 75 -15.14 -5.95 7.81
N VAL A 76 -14.12 -5.60 8.59
CA VAL A 76 -14.00 -4.28 9.22
C VAL A 76 -13.91 -3.16 8.18
N LEU A 77 -13.09 -3.33 7.14
CA LEU A 77 -12.99 -2.35 6.05
C LEU A 77 -14.33 -2.18 5.32
N LYS A 78 -15.03 -3.29 5.02
CA LYS A 78 -16.35 -3.25 4.37
C LYS A 78 -17.39 -2.51 5.20
N SER A 79 -17.45 -2.80 6.50
CA SER A 79 -18.33 -2.10 7.46
C SER A 79 -18.01 -0.61 7.57
N SER A 80 -16.79 -0.21 7.22
CA SER A 80 -16.32 1.18 7.20
C SER A 80 -16.44 1.85 5.83
N GLY A 81 -17.17 1.25 4.88
CA GLY A 81 -17.46 1.84 3.58
C GLY A 81 -16.46 1.49 2.46
N TYR A 82 -15.56 0.54 2.67
CA TYR A 82 -14.72 0.00 1.59
C TYR A 82 -15.48 -1.05 0.78
N GLN A 83 -15.19 -1.13 -0.52
CA GLN A 83 -15.71 -2.18 -1.40
C GLN A 83 -14.58 -3.02 -1.95
N LYS A 84 -14.84 -4.33 -2.14
CA LYS A 84 -13.92 -5.21 -2.88
C LYS A 84 -13.81 -4.71 -4.32
N ARG A 85 -12.60 -4.69 -4.86
CA ARG A 85 -12.32 -4.27 -6.24
C ARG A 85 -11.40 -5.29 -6.90
N GLU A 86 -11.34 -5.23 -8.22
CA GLU A 86 -10.42 -6.03 -9.03
C GLU A 86 -9.04 -5.40 -9.07
N PRO A 87 -7.93 -6.17 -8.96
CA PRO A 87 -6.57 -5.67 -9.18
C PRO A 87 -6.40 -4.96 -10.53
N SER A 88 -5.44 -4.04 -10.61
CA SER A 88 -5.04 -3.45 -11.89
C SER A 88 -4.44 -4.52 -12.82
N LEU A 89 -4.37 -4.26 -14.14
CA LEU A 89 -3.79 -5.21 -15.09
C LEU A 89 -2.37 -5.66 -14.71
N ALA A 90 -1.58 -4.77 -14.08
CA ALA A 90 -0.23 -5.08 -13.63
C ALA A 90 -0.18 -6.02 -12.42
N LEU A 91 -1.25 -6.06 -11.60
CA LEU A 91 -1.32 -6.90 -10.40
C LEU A 91 -2.19 -8.15 -10.58
N ARG A 92 -3.07 -8.17 -11.59
CA ARG A 92 -4.00 -9.27 -11.85
C ARG A 92 -3.33 -10.67 -11.96
N PRO A 93 -2.10 -10.83 -12.47
CA PRO A 93 -1.44 -12.14 -12.46
C PRO A 93 -1.02 -12.66 -11.08
N ILE A 94 -1.04 -11.82 -10.04
CA ILE A 94 -0.58 -12.13 -8.68
C ILE A 94 -1.80 -12.37 -7.78
N CYS A 95 -2.26 -13.62 -7.68
CA CYS A 95 -3.48 -13.98 -6.94
C CYS A 95 -3.45 -13.60 -5.45
N GLN A 96 -2.25 -13.51 -4.86
CA GLN A 96 -2.05 -13.06 -3.48
C GLN A 96 -2.54 -11.62 -3.26
N PHE A 97 -2.74 -10.85 -4.34
CA PHE A 97 -3.20 -9.45 -4.32
C PHE A 97 -4.70 -9.29 -4.59
N ASP A 98 -5.47 -10.37 -4.65
CA ASP A 98 -6.91 -10.34 -4.92
C ASP A 98 -7.76 -9.75 -3.78
N ASN A 99 -7.17 -9.60 -2.59
CA ASN A 99 -7.81 -9.00 -1.41
C ASN A 99 -7.73 -7.47 -1.45
N LEU A 100 -8.17 -6.90 -2.56
CA LEU A 100 -8.11 -5.47 -2.83
C LEU A 100 -9.43 -4.78 -2.48
N TYR A 101 -9.31 -3.68 -1.74
CA TYR A 101 -10.41 -2.86 -1.24
C TYR A 101 -10.17 -1.38 -1.54
N ALA A 102 -11.24 -0.61 -1.78
CA ALA A 102 -11.14 0.84 -1.92
C ALA A 102 -12.35 1.52 -1.28
N ALA A 103 -12.13 2.67 -0.65
CA ALA A 103 -13.20 3.49 -0.10
C ALA A 103 -14.16 3.91 -1.22
N VAL A 104 -15.47 3.82 -0.96
CA VAL A 104 -16.48 4.34 -1.88
C VAL A 104 -16.50 5.85 -1.76
N ARG A 105 -16.27 6.54 -2.87
CA ARG A 105 -16.62 7.95 -2.93
C ARG A 105 -18.14 8.07 -2.83
N THR A 106 -18.62 8.75 -1.80
CA THR A 106 -19.97 9.28 -1.81
C THR A 106 -19.98 10.43 -2.80
N GLU A 107 -20.02 10.11 -4.09
CA GLU A 107 -20.53 11.06 -5.07
C GLU A 107 -21.96 11.38 -4.62
N ASN A 108 -22.20 12.67 -4.34
CA ASN A 108 -23.53 13.14 -3.99
C ASN A 108 -24.49 12.59 -5.05
N GLN A 109 -25.48 11.81 -4.61
CA GLN A 109 -26.63 11.41 -5.41
C GLN A 109 -27.37 12.70 -5.81
N HIS A 110 -26.97 13.32 -6.91
CA HIS A 110 -27.81 14.24 -7.64
C HIS A 110 -28.06 13.62 -9.01
N PRO A 111 -29.33 13.53 -9.45
CA PRO A 111 -29.62 13.07 -10.80
C PRO A 111 -28.90 14.01 -11.78
N PRO A 112 -28.40 13.50 -12.92
CA PRO A 112 -27.77 14.34 -13.92
C PRO A 112 -28.83 15.32 -14.41
N THR A 113 -28.76 16.55 -13.95
CA THR A 113 -29.47 17.65 -14.59
C THR A 113 -28.65 17.92 -15.84
N THR A 114 -29.18 17.45 -16.97
CA THR A 114 -28.79 17.93 -18.30
C THR A 114 -28.73 19.44 -18.23
N ASP A 115 -27.53 20.00 -18.22
CA ASP A 115 -27.13 21.09 -19.12
C ASP A 115 -25.63 21.38 -18.98
N ALA A 116 -24.97 21.34 -20.14
CA ALA A 116 -23.76 22.04 -20.58
C ALA A 116 -22.57 22.29 -19.61
N GLU A 117 -21.44 21.70 -20.01
CA GLU A 117 -20.10 22.30 -20.06
C GLU A 117 -19.63 23.17 -18.88
N ALA A 118 -18.78 22.57 -18.02
CA ALA A 118 -17.68 23.30 -17.41
C ALA A 118 -16.50 22.36 -17.14
N THR A 119 -15.50 22.51 -17.99
CA THR A 119 -14.15 21.97 -17.88
C THR A 119 -13.53 22.41 -16.56
N SER A 120 -13.61 21.57 -15.53
CA SER A 120 -12.83 21.73 -14.30
C SER A 120 -12.07 20.42 -14.05
N GLN A 121 -10.95 20.27 -14.75
CA GLN A 121 -9.97 19.22 -14.50
C GLN A 121 -9.20 19.53 -13.22
N SER A 122 -9.90 19.54 -12.07
CA SER A 122 -9.22 19.30 -10.81
C SER A 122 -8.74 17.84 -10.87
N PRO A 123 -7.47 17.53 -10.56
CA PRO A 123 -6.98 16.17 -10.62
C PRO A 123 -7.87 15.31 -9.72
N GLU A 124 -8.62 14.42 -10.33
CA GLU A 124 -9.50 13.51 -9.62
C GLU A 124 -8.61 12.55 -8.81
N VAL A 125 -8.36 12.88 -7.54
CA VAL A 125 -7.47 12.11 -6.66
C VAL A 125 -8.12 10.76 -6.38
N LYS A 126 -7.68 9.69 -7.03
CA LYS A 126 -8.31 8.37 -6.85
C LYS A 126 -8.19 7.91 -5.39
N PRO A 127 -9.27 7.37 -4.79
CA PRO A 127 -9.20 6.89 -3.41
C PRO A 127 -8.14 5.80 -3.28
N THR A 128 -7.43 5.80 -2.15
CA THR A 128 -6.37 4.82 -1.87
C THR A 128 -6.94 3.41 -1.91
N ARG A 129 -6.29 2.55 -2.71
CA ARG A 129 -6.61 1.14 -2.85
C ARG A 129 -5.74 0.36 -1.86
N VAL A 130 -6.35 -0.54 -1.11
CA VAL A 130 -5.72 -1.29 -0.02
C VAL A 130 -5.73 -2.76 -0.35
N ILE A 131 -4.57 -3.41 -0.31
CA ILE A 131 -4.43 -4.86 -0.46
C ILE A 131 -4.12 -5.45 0.91
N LEU A 132 -4.97 -6.37 1.36
CA LEU A 132 -4.76 -7.11 2.60
C LEU A 132 -3.96 -8.38 2.33
N LEU A 133 -2.87 -8.57 3.05
CA LEU A 133 -1.97 -9.70 2.95
C LEU A 133 -1.93 -10.46 4.29
N PRO A 134 -1.99 -11.80 4.29
CA PRO A 134 -1.85 -12.57 5.52
C PRO A 134 -0.40 -12.53 6.00
N ALA A 135 -0.15 -11.94 7.18
CA ALA A 135 1.20 -11.70 7.71
C ALA A 135 2.06 -12.98 7.77
N LYS A 136 1.44 -14.10 8.14
CA LYS A 136 2.08 -15.41 8.24
C LYS A 136 2.66 -15.89 6.91
N GLU A 137 1.98 -15.66 5.79
CA GLU A 137 2.46 -16.06 4.46
C GLU A 137 3.60 -15.16 3.95
N TRP A 138 3.82 -14.03 4.63
CA TRP A 138 4.91 -13.09 4.39
C TRP A 138 6.00 -13.18 5.45
N PHE A 139 6.03 -14.26 6.25
CA PHE A 139 7.06 -14.54 7.25
C PHE A 139 7.25 -13.39 8.26
N HIS A 140 6.16 -12.72 8.62
CA HIS A 140 6.15 -11.65 9.61
C HIS A 140 5.18 -11.98 10.74
N GLU A 141 5.62 -11.76 11.97
CA GLU A 141 4.81 -11.91 13.17
C GLU A 141 4.32 -10.54 13.61
N LEU A 142 3.00 -10.35 13.61
CA LEU A 142 2.37 -9.14 14.13
C LEU A 142 2.15 -9.27 15.65
N PRO A 143 2.17 -8.16 16.39
CA PRO A 143 1.81 -8.18 17.81
C PRO A 143 0.35 -8.65 17.98
N SER A 144 0.02 -9.18 19.17
CA SER A 144 -1.33 -9.69 19.44
C SER A 144 -2.40 -8.60 19.49
N ALA A 145 -2.00 -7.37 19.81
CA ALA A 145 -2.83 -6.17 19.79
C ALA A 145 -1.98 -5.00 19.26
N PRO A 146 -2.60 -4.01 18.61
CA PRO A 146 -1.87 -2.81 18.24
C PRO A 146 -1.59 -1.95 19.48
N GLU A 147 -0.32 -1.56 19.69
CA GLU A 147 0.12 -0.79 20.85
C GLU A 147 0.26 0.70 20.50
N ASP A 148 1.00 1.03 19.44
CA ASP A 148 1.14 2.39 18.93
C ASP A 148 0.92 2.48 17.41
N MET A 149 0.59 3.67 16.92
CA MET A 149 0.59 4.00 15.50
C MET A 149 2.02 4.05 14.92
N GLU A 150 3.03 4.27 15.76
CA GLU A 150 4.45 4.23 15.36
C GLU A 150 4.91 2.82 14.95
N ASP A 151 4.20 1.77 15.40
CA ASP A 151 4.51 0.36 15.09
C ASP A 151 3.96 -0.11 13.73
N TRP A 152 3.45 0.80 12.90
CA TRP A 152 2.86 0.44 11.61
C TRP A 152 3.89 0.10 10.54
N LEU A 153 5.18 0.25 10.80
CA LEU A 153 6.24 0.00 9.82
C LEU A 153 7.22 -1.05 10.34
N PRO A 154 7.63 -2.03 9.51
CA PRO A 154 8.66 -2.97 9.91
C PRO A 154 10.01 -2.28 10.07
N THR A 155 10.87 -2.80 10.94
CA THR A 155 12.30 -2.46 10.90
C THR A 155 12.91 -2.90 9.56
N LEU A 156 13.98 -2.24 9.11
CA LEU A 156 14.65 -2.60 7.85
C LEU A 156 15.13 -4.06 7.80
N PRO A 157 15.72 -4.65 8.86
CA PRO A 157 16.05 -6.07 8.89
C PRO A 157 14.82 -6.98 8.77
N GLN A 158 13.71 -6.66 9.45
CA GLN A 158 12.48 -7.44 9.36
C GLN A 158 11.90 -7.41 7.94
N LEU A 159 11.84 -6.24 7.31
CA LEU A 159 11.37 -6.08 5.94
C LEU A 159 12.23 -6.90 4.97
N LEU A 160 13.55 -6.77 5.05
CA LEU A 160 14.46 -7.49 4.16
C LEU A 160 14.38 -9.01 4.38
N ALA A 161 14.40 -9.47 5.64
CA ALA A 161 14.32 -10.89 5.97
C ALA A 161 13.01 -11.51 5.44
N ALA A 162 11.88 -10.84 5.66
CA ALA A 162 10.58 -11.29 5.20
C ALA A 162 10.48 -11.34 3.67
N LEU A 163 11.01 -10.33 2.95
CA LEU A 163 11.05 -10.34 1.48
C LEU A 163 11.92 -11.47 0.93
N ILE A 164 13.10 -11.72 1.51
CA ILE A 164 13.97 -12.83 1.10
C ILE A 164 13.27 -14.16 1.39
N ALA A 165 12.70 -14.34 2.59
CA ALA A 165 11.98 -15.55 2.96
C ALA A 165 10.79 -15.80 2.03
N LYS A 166 9.99 -14.77 1.72
CA LYS A 166 8.89 -14.87 0.76
C LYS A 166 9.40 -15.25 -0.61
N TRP A 167 10.46 -14.61 -1.10
CA TRP A 167 11.05 -14.94 -2.40
C TRP A 167 11.51 -16.40 -2.47
N LEU A 168 12.14 -16.90 -1.40
CA LEU A 168 12.58 -18.29 -1.27
C LEU A 168 11.41 -19.28 -1.19
N SER A 169 10.25 -18.87 -0.69
CA SER A 169 9.08 -19.74 -0.53
C SER A 169 8.23 -19.87 -1.80
N LEU A 170 8.51 -19.09 -2.86
CA LEU A 170 7.66 -19.07 -4.05
C LEU A 170 7.77 -20.36 -4.87
N GLU A 171 6.64 -20.89 -5.30
CA GLU A 171 6.57 -21.98 -6.27
C GLU A 171 6.97 -21.51 -7.67
N GLU A 172 7.37 -22.44 -8.54
CA GLU A 172 7.84 -22.13 -9.90
C GLU A 172 6.84 -21.25 -10.68
N GLY A 173 5.55 -21.56 -10.56
CA GLY A 173 4.43 -20.87 -11.20
C GLY A 173 4.18 -19.43 -10.72
N GLU A 174 4.70 -19.04 -9.56
CA GLU A 174 4.53 -17.69 -8.99
C GLU A 174 5.50 -16.66 -9.60
N ARG A 175 5.66 -16.69 -10.93
CA ARG A 175 6.65 -15.89 -11.66
C ARG A 175 6.46 -14.38 -11.46
N ASP A 176 5.22 -13.89 -11.55
CA ASP A 176 4.96 -12.45 -11.46
C ASP A 176 5.24 -11.89 -10.06
N LEU A 177 4.90 -12.65 -9.02
CA LEU A 177 5.25 -12.30 -7.64
C LEU A 177 6.76 -12.36 -7.43
N ARG A 178 7.45 -13.37 -7.99
CA ARG A 178 8.92 -13.48 -7.95
C ARG A 178 9.59 -12.26 -8.54
N LEU A 179 9.15 -11.83 -9.72
CA LEU A 179 9.67 -10.64 -10.39
C LEU A 179 9.42 -9.38 -9.56
N ARG A 180 8.23 -9.23 -8.98
CA ARG A 180 7.93 -8.07 -8.12
C ARG A 180 8.85 -8.04 -6.89
N ILE A 181 8.98 -9.15 -6.17
CA ILE A 181 9.86 -9.20 -5.00
C ILE A 181 11.33 -9.00 -5.39
N ALA A 182 11.76 -9.56 -6.53
CA ALA A 182 13.11 -9.32 -7.07
C ALA A 182 13.38 -7.82 -7.28
N VAL A 183 12.42 -7.08 -7.84
CA VAL A 183 12.51 -5.62 -8.02
C VAL A 183 12.60 -4.91 -6.66
N LEU A 184 11.76 -5.26 -5.70
CA LEU A 184 11.81 -4.67 -4.34
C LEU A 184 13.16 -4.91 -3.66
N LEU A 185 13.68 -6.15 -3.73
CA LEU A 185 15.02 -6.48 -3.26
C LEU A 185 16.09 -5.69 -4.04
N GLY A 186 15.93 -5.54 -5.35
CA GLY A 186 16.76 -4.69 -6.20
C GLY A 186 16.84 -3.26 -5.67
N TYR A 187 15.70 -2.65 -5.39
CA TYR A 187 15.64 -1.30 -4.85
C TYR A 187 16.26 -1.17 -3.46
N ILE A 188 16.07 -2.15 -2.57
CA ILE A 188 16.70 -2.14 -1.24
C ILE A 188 18.23 -2.14 -1.38
N TYR A 189 18.80 -3.09 -2.11
CA TYR A 189 20.27 -3.18 -2.25
C TYR A 189 20.87 -2.05 -3.09
N ALA A 190 20.11 -1.45 -4.02
CA ALA A 190 20.59 -0.32 -4.80
C ALA A 190 20.50 1.01 -4.03
N GLY A 191 19.41 1.23 -3.29
CA GLY A 191 19.07 2.52 -2.69
C GLY A 191 19.42 2.69 -1.22
N LEU A 192 19.61 1.61 -0.45
CA LEU A 192 19.85 1.69 0.99
C LEU A 192 21.26 1.21 1.36
N ASP A 193 22.18 2.13 1.61
CA ASP A 193 23.55 1.76 2.00
C ASP A 193 23.61 1.11 3.39
N ASN A 194 22.61 1.37 4.25
CA ASN A 194 22.50 0.78 5.58
C ASN A 194 22.51 -0.76 5.56
N VAL A 195 21.96 -1.39 4.51
CA VAL A 195 21.96 -2.87 4.40
C VAL A 195 23.33 -3.44 4.03
N LYS A 196 24.29 -2.60 3.63
CA LYS A 196 25.65 -3.01 3.24
C LYS A 196 26.66 -2.76 4.35
N LEU A 197 26.24 -2.12 5.45
CA LEU A 197 27.13 -1.81 6.56
C LEU A 197 27.58 -3.09 7.28
N PRO A 198 28.85 -3.17 7.74
CA PRO A 198 29.31 -4.30 8.53
C PRO A 198 28.44 -4.54 9.77
N GLY A 199 28.04 -5.78 10.00
CA GLY A 199 27.21 -6.17 11.14
C GLY A 199 25.71 -6.14 10.86
N PHE A 200 25.25 -5.59 9.73
CA PHE A 200 23.85 -5.66 9.34
C PHE A 200 23.38 -7.11 9.16
N GLU A 201 24.23 -7.97 8.60
CA GLU A 201 23.96 -9.39 8.40
C GLU A 201 23.64 -10.15 9.69
N GLN A 202 24.11 -9.65 10.85
CA GLN A 202 23.87 -10.25 12.15
C GLN A 202 22.42 -10.05 12.63
N GLN A 203 21.73 -9.04 12.10
CA GLN A 203 20.31 -8.76 12.36
C GLN A 203 19.39 -9.65 11.52
N LEU A 204 19.93 -10.38 10.54
CA LEU A 204 19.17 -11.32 9.71
C LEU A 204 19.21 -12.75 10.29
N PRO A 205 18.12 -13.53 10.10
CA PRO A 205 18.12 -14.96 10.40
C PRO A 205 19.27 -15.68 9.70
N GLN A 206 19.90 -16.64 10.39
CA GLN A 206 21.12 -17.30 9.93
C GLN A 206 20.98 -17.90 8.52
N GLN A 207 19.83 -18.53 8.23
CA GLN A 207 19.56 -19.13 6.92
C GLN A 207 19.51 -18.13 5.75
N LEU A 208 19.31 -16.84 6.01
CA LEU A 208 19.21 -15.80 4.97
C LEU A 208 20.53 -15.08 4.73
N ARG A 209 21.54 -15.28 5.59
CA ARG A 209 22.80 -14.54 5.53
C ARG A 209 23.60 -14.85 4.28
N ALA A 210 23.61 -16.09 3.80
CA ALA A 210 24.32 -16.47 2.58
C ALA A 210 23.80 -15.68 1.36
N PHE A 211 22.47 -15.65 1.17
CA PHE A 211 21.82 -14.85 0.13
C PHE A 211 22.18 -13.36 0.26
N HIS A 212 22.12 -12.82 1.47
CA HIS A 212 22.45 -11.42 1.74
C HIS A 212 23.89 -11.09 1.33
N MET A 213 24.86 -11.92 1.74
CA MET A 213 26.26 -11.72 1.40
C MET A 213 26.51 -11.79 -0.10
N ASP A 214 25.90 -12.75 -0.81
CA ASP A 214 26.02 -12.85 -2.26
C ASP A 214 25.42 -11.63 -2.98
N ARG A 215 24.34 -11.05 -2.46
CA ARG A 215 23.78 -9.77 -2.98
C ARG A 215 24.73 -8.60 -2.76
N VAL A 216 25.26 -8.44 -1.55
CA VAL A 216 26.19 -7.34 -1.21
C VAL A 216 27.46 -7.43 -2.06
N GLN A 217 27.96 -8.65 -2.29
CA GLN A 217 29.17 -8.88 -3.11
C GLN A 217 28.91 -8.85 -4.62
N GLY A 218 27.66 -8.66 -5.06
CA GLY A 218 27.30 -8.61 -6.48
C GLY A 218 27.39 -9.96 -7.21
N ARG A 219 27.43 -11.08 -6.47
CA ARG A 219 27.47 -12.43 -7.05
C ARG A 219 26.14 -12.84 -7.68
N ILE A 220 25.04 -12.26 -7.21
CA ILE A 220 23.71 -12.38 -7.79
C ILE A 220 23.14 -10.99 -8.10
N ASN A 221 22.73 -10.81 -9.36
CA ASN A 221 22.18 -9.55 -9.84
C ASN A 221 20.63 -9.59 -9.89
N LEU A 222 20.01 -8.47 -10.27
CA LEU A 222 18.56 -8.36 -10.32
C LEU A 222 17.91 -9.35 -11.32
N ALA A 223 18.56 -9.60 -12.46
CA ALA A 223 18.04 -10.53 -13.45
C ALA A 223 18.03 -11.98 -12.92
N ASP A 224 19.06 -12.37 -12.15
CA ASP A 224 19.13 -13.68 -11.52
C ASP A 224 17.94 -13.89 -10.57
N LEU A 225 17.60 -12.89 -9.75
CA LEU A 225 16.48 -12.93 -8.80
C LEU A 225 15.12 -13.16 -9.48
N GLY A 226 14.98 -12.80 -10.75
CA GLY A 226 13.75 -13.06 -11.51
C GLY A 226 13.56 -14.54 -11.90
N THR A 227 14.56 -15.39 -11.67
CA THR A 227 14.56 -16.78 -12.15
C THR A 227 14.31 -17.78 -11.03
N PHE A 228 13.53 -18.83 -11.32
CA PHE A 228 13.34 -19.94 -10.38
C PHE A 228 14.65 -20.72 -10.14
N ARG A 229 15.53 -20.79 -11.15
CA ARG A 229 16.85 -21.42 -11.02
C ARG A 229 17.71 -20.77 -9.93
N CYS A 230 17.72 -19.44 -9.85
CA CYS A 230 18.44 -18.73 -8.78
C CYS A 230 17.84 -19.07 -7.42
N GLN A 231 16.51 -19.12 -7.30
CA GLN A 231 15.83 -19.51 -6.06
C GLN A 231 16.21 -20.93 -5.62
N GLN A 232 16.23 -21.89 -6.55
CA GLN A 232 16.61 -23.27 -6.27
C GLN A 232 18.04 -23.41 -5.73
N HIS A 233 18.97 -22.56 -6.16
CA HIS A 233 20.34 -22.56 -5.66
C HIS A 233 20.41 -22.34 -4.15
N TYR A 234 19.56 -21.46 -3.61
CA TYR A 234 19.50 -21.16 -2.18
C TYR A 234 18.63 -22.13 -1.37
N LEU A 235 17.66 -22.80 -2.00
CA LEU A 235 16.86 -23.85 -1.36
C LEU A 235 17.61 -25.17 -1.23
N HIS A 236 18.49 -25.46 -2.18
CA HIS A 236 19.32 -26.67 -2.20
C HIS A 236 20.78 -26.24 -2.27
N PRO A 237 21.36 -25.70 -1.18
CA PRO A 237 22.78 -25.42 -1.14
C PRO A 237 23.47 -26.73 -1.48
N ARG A 238 24.26 -26.75 -2.56
CA ARG A 238 25.00 -27.95 -2.96
C ARG A 238 25.79 -28.39 -1.73
N ASN A 239 25.71 -29.68 -1.41
CA ASN A 239 26.70 -30.33 -0.57
C ASN A 239 28.05 -30.22 -1.28
N GLU A 240 28.71 -29.07 -1.15
CA GLU A 240 30.14 -28.96 -1.39
C GLU A 240 30.80 -29.59 -0.16
N GLN A 241 30.93 -30.92 -0.22
CA GLN A 241 31.84 -31.69 0.62
C GLN A 241 33.29 -31.32 0.28
N PRO A 242 34.20 -31.43 1.27
CA PRO A 242 35.44 -30.65 1.39
C PRO A 242 36.49 -30.88 0.30
#